data_AF-A0A7J8IND5-F1
#
_entry.id   AF-A0A7J8IND5-F1
#
_cell.length_a   1.000
_cell.length_b   1.000
_cell.length_c   1.000
_cell.angle_alpha   90.00
_cell.angle_beta   90.00
_cell.angle_gamma   90.00
#
_symmetry.space_group_name_H-M   'P 1'
#
loop_
_entity.id
_entity.type
_entity.pdbx_description
1 polymer ?
#
loop_
_entity_poly.entity_id
_entity_poly.type
_entity_poly.pdbx_seq_one_letter_code
_entity_poly.pdbx_strand_id
1 'polypeptide(L)'
;MRRRLAALGGRKGSSRRRGRRGCGCLVRVGATATMPGIVELPTLEDLKVQEVKVSSAVLKAAAHHYGAQCDKPNKEFMLCRWEEKDPRRCIEEGKLVNKCALDFFRQIKRHCAEPFTEYWTCIDYSGLQLFRRCRKQQAKFDECVLDKLGWVRPDLGELSKVRRCSAHAPTAGWVKVGGGQERVLCEYRCDARNPNLPNRLIRE
;
A
#
# COMPACT_ATOMS: atom_id res chain seq x y z
N MET A 1 -54.16 22.80 -38.90
CA MET A 1 -55.62 22.97 -38.65
C MET A 1 -56.22 21.64 -38.22
N ARG A 2 -57.34 21.64 -37.46
CA ARG A 2 -58.02 20.42 -36.96
C ARG A 2 -58.88 19.73 -38.03
N ARG A 3 -59.04 18.40 -37.95
CA ARG A 3 -60.27 17.61 -38.22
C ARG A 3 -60.15 16.29 -37.42
N ARG A 4 -60.98 16.07 -36.38
CA ARG A 4 -62.30 15.37 -36.35
C ARG A 4 -62.14 13.82 -36.45
N LEU A 5 -62.83 12.94 -35.70
CA LEU A 5 -63.94 13.09 -34.73
C LEU A 5 -64.11 11.83 -33.81
N ALA A 6 -64.68 12.03 -32.62
CA ALA A 6 -65.55 11.16 -31.78
C ALA A 6 -65.44 9.61 -31.72
N ALA A 7 -64.96 9.14 -30.56
CA ALA A 7 -65.68 8.33 -29.54
C ALA A 7 -66.60 7.13 -29.91
N LEU A 8 -66.12 5.93 -29.55
CA LEU A 8 -66.81 4.84 -28.82
C LEU A 8 -65.73 4.16 -27.91
N GLY A 9 -66.00 3.36 -26.86
CA GLY A 9 -67.21 3.00 -26.11
C GLY A 9 -66.79 2.14 -24.88
N GLY A 10 -67.45 2.25 -23.72
CA GLY A 10 -66.89 1.76 -22.43
C GLY A 10 -67.41 0.43 -21.87
N ARG A 11 -66.74 -0.11 -20.82
CA ARG A 11 -67.32 -1.09 -19.87
C ARG A 11 -66.69 -0.99 -18.47
N LYS A 12 -67.47 -1.43 -17.46
CA LYS A 12 -67.27 -1.22 -16.01
C LYS A 12 -66.30 -2.24 -15.38
N GLY A 13 -65.69 -1.89 -14.24
CA GLY A 13 -64.85 -2.82 -13.46
C GLY A 13 -64.45 -2.32 -12.06
N SER A 14 -65.42 -2.01 -11.19
CA SER A 14 -65.12 -1.68 -9.79
C SER A 14 -64.96 -2.95 -8.95
N SER A 15 -63.85 -3.07 -8.22
CA SER A 15 -63.61 -4.15 -7.25
C SER A 15 -62.91 -3.59 -6.00
N ARG A 16 -63.70 -3.16 -5.02
CA ARG A 16 -63.24 -3.01 -3.63
C ARG A 16 -62.98 -4.40 -3.05
N ARG A 17 -61.77 -4.66 -2.52
CA ARG A 17 -61.59 -5.69 -1.48
C ARG A 17 -61.06 -5.04 -0.21
N ARG A 18 -61.90 -5.10 0.84
CA ARG A 18 -61.57 -4.65 2.21
C ARG A 18 -60.49 -5.56 2.79
N GLY A 19 -59.62 -5.00 3.62
CA GLY A 19 -58.47 -5.72 4.16
C GLY A 19 -58.81 -6.86 5.11
N ARG A 20 -57.91 -7.84 5.20
CA ARG A 20 -57.80 -8.75 6.34
C ARG A 20 -56.87 -8.12 7.38
N ARG A 21 -57.34 -8.01 8.61
CA ARG A 21 -56.49 -7.69 9.76
C ARG A 21 -55.69 -8.95 10.10
N GLY A 22 -54.38 -8.93 9.84
CA GLY A 22 -53.45 -9.90 10.41
C GLY A 22 -52.82 -9.27 11.65
N CYS A 23 -53.07 -9.84 12.83
CA CYS A 23 -52.35 -9.45 14.04
C CYS A 23 -50.98 -10.14 14.04
N GLY A 24 -50.05 -9.60 13.23
CA GLY A 24 -48.64 -9.97 13.27
C GLY A 24 -47.88 -8.96 14.10
N CYS A 25 -47.05 -9.44 15.03
CA CYS A 25 -46.09 -8.57 15.70
C CYS A 25 -45.13 -8.00 14.64
N LEU A 26 -45.26 -6.71 14.31
CA LEU A 26 -44.19 -5.99 13.63
C LEU A 26 -43.01 -5.89 14.60
N VAL A 27 -42.16 -6.91 14.59
CA VAL A 27 -40.76 -6.70 14.93
C VAL A 27 -40.27 -5.66 13.95
N ARG A 28 -40.05 -4.43 14.45
CA ARG A 28 -39.35 -3.38 13.73
C ARG A 28 -37.91 -3.85 13.51
N VAL A 29 -37.70 -4.68 12.50
CA VAL A 29 -36.41 -4.76 11.84
C VAL A 29 -36.20 -3.39 11.24
N GLY A 30 -35.47 -2.55 11.97
CA GLY A 30 -35.01 -1.27 11.48
C GLY A 30 -34.11 -1.55 10.29
N ALA A 31 -34.68 -1.55 9.09
CA ALA A 31 -33.92 -1.52 7.86
C ALA A 31 -33.15 -0.20 7.87
N THR A 32 -31.91 -0.26 8.35
CA THR A 32 -30.93 0.80 8.16
C THR A 32 -30.73 0.92 6.65
N ALA A 33 -31.46 1.86 6.05
CA ALA A 33 -31.30 2.18 4.65
C ALA A 33 -29.87 2.67 4.45
N THR A 34 -29.02 1.80 3.89
CA THR A 34 -27.66 2.15 3.52
C THR A 34 -27.73 3.19 2.40
N MET A 35 -27.74 4.46 2.78
CA MET A 35 -27.46 5.54 1.83
C MET A 35 -26.11 5.26 1.16
N PRO A 36 -25.91 5.63 -0.12
CA PRO A 36 -24.59 5.58 -0.74
C PRO A 36 -23.61 6.36 0.16
N GLY A 37 -22.65 5.63 0.74
CA GLY A 37 -22.05 6.00 2.01
C GLY A 37 -21.20 7.27 1.93
N ILE A 38 -21.40 8.17 2.89
CA ILE A 38 -20.47 9.26 3.16
C ILE A 38 -19.12 8.65 3.56
N VAL A 39 -18.07 9.12 2.91
CA VAL A 39 -16.73 8.54 3.02
C VAL A 39 -16.04 9.12 4.26
N GLU A 40 -15.89 8.31 5.31
CA GLU A 40 -15.20 8.70 6.55
C GLU A 40 -13.70 8.96 6.32
N LEU A 41 -13.34 10.24 6.16
CA LEU A 41 -11.97 10.69 5.94
C LEU A 41 -11.30 11.05 7.28
N PRO A 42 -10.00 10.76 7.47
CA PRO A 42 -9.26 11.20 8.65
C PRO A 42 -9.14 12.73 8.69
N THR A 43 -8.80 13.28 9.85
CA THR A 43 -8.69 14.74 9.99
C THR A 43 -7.46 15.27 9.25
N LEU A 44 -7.45 16.57 8.96
CA LEU A 44 -6.29 17.24 8.35
C LEU A 44 -5.06 17.27 9.27
N GLU A 45 -5.20 16.95 10.55
CA GLU A 45 -4.09 16.93 11.52
C GLU A 45 -3.37 15.59 11.49
N ASP A 46 -4.12 14.48 11.36
CA ASP A 46 -3.59 13.12 11.23
C ASP A 46 -2.65 12.96 10.02
N LEU A 47 -2.88 13.75 8.96
CA LEU A 47 -2.14 13.74 7.71
C LEU A 47 -0.87 14.61 7.72
N LYS A 48 -0.67 15.48 8.73
CA LYS A 48 0.48 16.39 8.80
C LYS A 48 1.72 15.66 9.32
N VAL A 49 2.54 15.15 8.40
CA VAL A 49 3.83 14.50 8.69
C VAL A 49 4.97 15.27 8.03
N GLN A 50 6.15 15.32 8.65
CA GLN A 50 7.32 15.96 8.05
C GLN A 50 7.73 15.24 6.75
N GLU A 51 7.76 15.95 5.63
CA GLU A 51 8.04 15.36 4.31
C GLU A 51 9.55 15.12 4.08
N VAL A 52 9.89 14.00 3.42
CA VAL A 52 11.25 13.73 2.94
C VAL A 52 11.48 14.47 1.60
N LYS A 53 11.88 15.74 1.68
CA LYS A 53 12.13 16.60 0.50
C LYS A 53 13.47 16.29 -0.16
N VAL A 54 13.49 15.29 -1.04
CA VAL A 54 14.66 14.82 -1.81
C VAL A 54 14.27 14.44 -3.25
N SER A 55 15.23 14.46 -4.18
CA SER A 55 14.99 14.04 -5.56
C SER A 55 14.92 12.50 -5.70
N SER A 56 14.38 12.01 -6.81
CA SER A 56 14.30 10.59 -7.10
C SER A 56 15.69 9.93 -7.20
N ALA A 57 16.69 10.63 -7.74
CA ALA A 57 18.07 10.16 -7.80
C ALA A 57 18.68 9.95 -6.40
N VAL A 58 18.42 10.86 -5.45
CA VAL A 58 18.88 10.74 -4.05
C VAL A 58 18.29 9.50 -3.38
N LEU A 59 16.98 9.27 -3.53
CA LEU A 59 16.32 8.06 -3.01
C LEU A 59 16.87 6.79 -3.66
N LYS A 60 17.05 6.81 -4.98
CA LYS A 60 17.55 5.65 -5.75
C LYS A 60 19.00 5.31 -5.43
N ALA A 61 19.85 6.31 -5.21
CA ALA A 61 21.22 6.14 -4.75
C ALA A 61 21.27 5.44 -3.38
N ALA A 62 20.47 5.92 -2.43
CA ALA A 62 20.44 5.40 -1.06
C ALA A 62 19.62 4.11 -0.86
N ALA A 63 18.82 3.68 -1.86
CA ALA A 63 17.81 2.62 -1.74
C ALA A 63 18.33 1.30 -1.15
N HIS A 64 19.57 0.89 -1.46
CA HIS A 64 20.16 -0.35 -0.94
C HIS A 64 20.37 -0.28 0.57
N HIS A 65 20.97 0.80 1.06
CA HIS A 65 21.22 1.02 2.49
C HIS A 65 19.93 1.33 3.25
N TYR A 66 19.03 2.12 2.65
CA TYR A 66 17.71 2.41 3.21
C TYR A 66 16.89 1.12 3.43
N GLY A 67 16.89 0.23 2.45
CA GLY A 67 16.21 -1.07 2.54
C GLY A 67 16.79 -2.00 3.60
N ALA A 68 18.09 -1.90 3.91
CA ALA A 68 18.72 -2.67 4.98
C ALA A 68 18.39 -2.09 6.37
N GLN A 69 18.48 -0.77 6.54
CA GLN A 69 18.31 -0.11 7.84
C GLN A 69 16.84 0.04 8.26
N CYS A 70 15.97 0.49 7.35
CA CYS A 70 14.55 0.72 7.63
C CYS A 70 13.65 -0.48 7.30
N ASP A 71 14.20 -1.71 7.22
CA ASP A 71 13.46 -2.90 6.78
C ASP A 71 12.17 -3.18 7.58
N LYS A 72 12.25 -3.04 8.92
CA LYS A 72 11.15 -3.34 9.86
C LYS A 72 9.90 -2.47 9.60
N PRO A 73 9.94 -1.12 9.77
CA PRO A 73 8.74 -0.30 9.60
C PRO A 73 8.22 -0.33 8.15
N ASN A 74 9.11 -0.42 7.15
CA ASN A 74 8.68 -0.54 5.76
C ASN A 74 7.88 -1.82 5.52
N LYS A 75 8.33 -2.98 6.03
CA LYS A 75 7.60 -4.24 5.84
C LYS A 75 6.34 -4.34 6.67
N GLU A 76 6.30 -3.76 7.87
CA GLU A 76 5.09 -3.66 8.69
C GLU A 76 4.01 -2.80 8.02
N PHE A 77 4.37 -1.63 7.48
CA PHE A 77 3.46 -0.80 6.68
C PHE A 77 2.96 -1.54 5.42
N MET A 78 3.85 -2.24 4.71
CA MET A 78 3.44 -3.01 3.53
C MET A 78 2.51 -4.16 3.92
N LEU A 79 2.76 -4.87 5.03
CA LEU A 79 1.90 -5.94 5.52
C LEU A 79 0.48 -5.42 5.82
N CYS A 80 0.36 -4.36 6.64
CA CYS A 80 -0.92 -3.71 6.92
C CYS A 80 -1.65 -3.33 5.62
N ARG A 81 -0.94 -2.73 4.67
CA ARG A 81 -1.51 -2.32 3.38
C ARG A 81 -2.01 -3.49 2.52
N TRP A 82 -1.36 -4.65 2.58
CA TRP A 82 -1.79 -5.86 1.84
C TRP A 82 -2.93 -6.61 2.52
N GLU A 83 -2.98 -6.60 3.85
CA GLU A 83 -4.01 -7.24 4.68
C GLU A 83 -5.32 -6.42 4.67
N GLU A 84 -5.26 -5.18 5.15
CA GLU A 84 -6.43 -4.30 5.32
C GLU A 84 -6.94 -3.71 4.01
N LYS A 85 -6.05 -3.49 3.03
CA LYS A 85 -6.29 -2.83 1.72
C LYS A 85 -6.79 -1.38 1.78
N ASP A 86 -7.27 -0.92 2.94
CA ASP A 86 -7.68 0.46 3.21
C ASP A 86 -6.51 1.33 3.71
N PRO A 87 -6.10 2.38 2.98
CA PRO A 87 -4.94 3.20 3.35
C PRO A 87 -5.15 4.06 4.61
N ARG A 88 -6.40 4.18 5.11
CA ARG A 88 -6.73 4.98 6.31
C ARG A 88 -6.33 4.29 7.61
N ARG A 89 -6.31 2.96 7.63
CA ARG A 89 -5.95 2.18 8.82
C ARG A 89 -4.44 2.18 9.05
N CYS A 90 -3.65 2.15 7.97
CA CYS A 90 -2.18 2.05 8.02
C CYS A 90 -1.43 3.39 8.09
N ILE A 91 -2.06 4.48 8.58
CA ILE A 91 -1.46 5.82 8.59
C ILE A 91 -0.35 5.92 9.65
N GLU A 92 -0.49 5.26 10.79
CA GLU A 92 0.51 5.30 11.87
C GLU A 92 1.80 4.59 11.50
N GLU A 93 1.71 3.44 10.83
CA GLU A 93 2.85 2.73 10.25
C GLU A 93 3.51 3.58 9.15
N GLY A 94 2.72 4.30 8.35
CA GLY A 94 3.22 5.27 7.38
C GLY A 94 4.01 6.42 8.05
N LYS A 95 3.56 6.91 9.21
CA LYS A 95 4.31 7.89 10.03
C LYS A 95 5.62 7.30 10.54
N LEU A 96 5.66 6.02 10.94
CA LEU A 96 6.89 5.33 11.37
C LEU A 96 7.90 5.15 10.23
N VAL A 97 7.45 4.78 9.04
CA VAL A 97 8.28 4.73 7.81
C VAL A 97 8.93 6.08 7.54
N ASN A 98 8.14 7.16 7.58
CA ASN A 98 8.63 8.50 7.30
C ASN A 98 9.65 8.97 8.35
N LYS A 99 9.40 8.71 9.65
CA LYS A 99 10.38 8.96 10.73
C LYS A 99 11.71 8.23 10.45
N CYS A 100 11.67 6.95 10.10
CA CYS A 100 12.88 6.18 9.78
C CYS A 100 13.67 6.77 8.60
N ALA A 101 12.98 7.16 7.53
CA ALA A 101 13.60 7.81 6.37
C ALA A 101 14.27 9.14 6.72
N LEU A 102 13.63 9.97 7.55
CA LEU A 102 14.21 11.24 8.01
C LEU A 102 15.48 11.02 8.85
N ASP A 103 15.47 10.07 9.77
CA ASP A 103 16.63 9.78 10.63
C ASP A 103 17.80 9.15 9.85
N PHE A 104 17.51 8.26 8.91
CA PHE A 104 18.48 7.72 7.95
C PHE A 104 19.15 8.84 7.13
N PHE A 105 18.39 9.77 6.54
CA PHE A 105 18.98 10.88 5.79
C PHE A 105 19.70 11.91 6.68
N ARG A 106 19.30 12.08 7.94
CA ARG A 106 20.05 12.88 8.93
C ARG A 106 21.42 12.27 9.21
N GLN A 107 21.51 10.95 9.34
CA GLN A 107 22.78 10.24 9.56
C GLN A 107 23.72 10.38 8.34
N ILE A 108 23.23 10.09 7.12
CA ILE A 108 24.05 10.27 5.90
C ILE A 108 24.58 11.70 5.77
N LYS A 109 23.75 12.72 6.02
CA LYS A 109 24.17 14.13 5.98
C LYS A 109 25.21 14.50 7.04
N ARG A 110 25.23 13.83 8.20
CA ARG A 110 26.22 14.07 9.27
C ARG A 110 27.57 13.42 8.99
N HIS A 111 27.59 12.25 8.35
CA HIS A 111 28.80 11.42 8.24
C HIS A 111 29.42 11.38 6.83
N CYS A 112 28.62 11.31 5.77
CA CYS A 112 29.07 11.00 4.40
C CYS A 112 28.45 11.92 3.34
N ALA A 113 28.28 13.22 3.63
CA ALA A 113 27.64 14.18 2.73
C ALA A 113 28.33 14.27 1.35
N GLU A 114 29.64 14.48 1.32
CA GLU A 114 30.42 14.68 0.08
C GLU A 114 30.37 13.49 -0.89
N PRO A 115 30.79 12.25 -0.51
CA PRO A 115 30.75 11.11 -1.44
C PRO A 115 29.32 10.74 -1.83
N PHE A 116 28.34 11.00 -0.96
CA PHE A 116 26.92 10.83 -1.32
C PHE A 116 26.49 11.83 -2.40
N THR A 117 26.92 13.10 -2.31
CA THR A 117 26.63 14.12 -3.35
C THR A 117 27.27 13.81 -4.70
N GLU A 118 28.52 13.34 -4.75
CA GLU A 118 29.12 12.87 -6.01
C GLU A 118 28.34 11.68 -6.61
N TYR A 119 27.84 10.78 -5.76
CA TYR A 119 27.16 9.57 -6.22
C TYR A 119 25.76 9.84 -6.78
N TRP A 120 24.90 10.58 -6.07
CA TRP A 120 23.54 10.83 -6.56
C TRP A 120 23.53 11.80 -7.77
N THR A 121 24.45 12.76 -7.85
CA THR A 121 24.57 13.64 -9.03
C THR A 121 24.97 12.86 -10.29
N CYS A 122 25.89 11.89 -10.18
CA CYS A 122 26.22 10.98 -11.28
C CYS A 122 24.99 10.17 -11.75
N ILE A 123 24.16 9.69 -10.80
CA ILE A 123 22.93 8.95 -11.13
C ILE A 123 21.94 9.87 -11.87
N ASP A 124 21.73 11.08 -11.37
CA ASP A 124 20.78 12.06 -11.91
C ASP A 124 21.14 12.53 -13.33
N TYR A 125 22.44 12.67 -13.63
CA TYR A 125 22.93 12.97 -14.98
C TYR A 125 22.55 11.92 -16.04
N SER A 126 22.31 10.67 -15.62
CA SER A 126 21.85 9.63 -16.55
C SER A 126 20.33 9.63 -16.63
N GLY A 127 19.75 9.88 -17.82
CA GLY A 127 18.29 9.99 -17.99
C GLY A 127 17.46 8.75 -17.60
N LEU A 128 18.09 7.58 -17.46
CA LEU A 128 17.47 6.34 -16.94
C LEU A 128 17.92 5.98 -15.51
N GLN A 129 18.74 6.84 -14.87
CA GLN A 129 19.30 6.68 -13.53
C GLN A 129 19.95 5.29 -13.34
N LEU A 130 20.95 4.99 -14.18
CA LEU A 130 21.54 3.65 -14.33
C LEU A 130 22.73 3.41 -13.39
N PHE A 131 22.56 2.54 -12.38
CA PHE A 131 23.63 2.15 -11.45
C PHE A 131 24.93 1.68 -12.10
N ARG A 132 24.86 1.08 -13.31
CA ARG A 132 26.03 0.59 -14.05
C ARG A 132 27.05 1.70 -14.39
N ARG A 133 26.61 2.96 -14.56
CA ARG A 133 27.49 4.07 -14.98
C ARG A 133 28.28 4.68 -13.81
N CYS A 134 27.75 4.61 -12.58
CA CYS A 134 28.27 5.34 -11.41
C CYS A 134 28.97 4.45 -10.38
N ARG A 135 29.51 3.30 -10.79
CA ARG A 135 30.13 2.32 -9.88
C ARG A 135 31.37 2.85 -9.13
N LYS A 136 32.12 3.79 -9.73
CA LYS A 136 33.29 4.42 -9.08
C LYS A 136 32.87 5.29 -7.89
N GLN A 137 31.86 6.13 -8.09
CA GLN A 137 31.27 6.98 -7.05
C GLN A 137 30.53 6.15 -6.00
N GLN A 138 29.88 5.07 -6.42
CA GLN A 138 29.24 4.13 -5.50
C GLN A 138 30.26 3.52 -4.53
N ALA A 139 31.43 3.06 -5.01
CA ALA A 139 32.46 2.47 -4.17
C ALA A 139 32.92 3.44 -3.06
N LYS A 140 33.24 4.70 -3.40
CA LYS A 140 33.57 5.75 -2.42
C LYS A 140 32.48 5.96 -1.36
N PHE A 141 31.21 5.90 -1.77
CA PHE A 141 30.09 6.08 -0.86
C PHE A 141 29.89 4.87 0.06
N ASP A 142 29.93 3.66 -0.50
CA ASP A 142 29.82 2.41 0.26
C ASP A 142 31.00 2.27 1.26
N GLU A 143 32.21 2.69 0.90
CA GLU A 143 33.41 2.78 1.77
C GLU A 143 33.20 3.75 2.94
N CYS A 144 32.82 5.01 2.68
CA CYS A 144 32.55 5.99 3.76
C CYS A 144 31.46 5.51 4.73
N VAL A 145 30.42 4.84 4.21
CA VAL A 145 29.31 4.31 5.00
C VAL A 145 29.75 3.11 5.84
N LEU A 146 30.62 2.25 5.32
CA LEU A 146 31.22 1.15 6.07
C LEU A 146 32.10 1.68 7.22
N ASP A 147 32.98 2.62 6.94
CA ASP A 147 33.95 3.16 7.91
C ASP A 147 33.29 3.95 9.05
N LYS A 148 32.26 4.76 8.75
CA LYS A 148 31.65 5.69 9.73
C LYS A 148 30.39 5.16 10.39
N LEU A 149 29.64 4.26 9.74
CA LEU A 149 28.35 3.75 10.23
C LEU A 149 28.33 2.23 10.39
N GLY A 150 29.34 1.50 9.89
CA GLY A 150 29.38 0.04 9.95
C GLY A 150 28.33 -0.66 9.09
N TRP A 151 27.73 0.03 8.12
CA TRP A 151 26.65 -0.53 7.31
C TRP A 151 27.20 -1.24 6.08
N VAL A 152 27.08 -2.57 6.07
CA VAL A 152 27.37 -3.39 4.89
C VAL A 152 26.23 -3.22 3.86
N ARG A 153 26.58 -2.96 2.61
CA ARG A 153 25.63 -2.91 1.50
C ARG A 153 25.03 -4.31 1.27
N PRO A 154 23.69 -4.48 1.25
CA PRO A 154 23.07 -5.81 1.11
C PRO A 154 23.36 -6.43 -0.25
N ASP A 155 23.46 -7.75 -0.26
CA ASP A 155 23.76 -8.54 -1.44
C ASP A 155 22.57 -8.66 -2.42
N LEU A 156 22.88 -9.10 -3.64
CA LEU A 156 21.88 -9.26 -4.68
C LEU A 156 20.85 -10.33 -4.27
N GLY A 157 19.58 -9.92 -4.17
CA GLY A 157 18.48 -10.80 -3.79
C GLY A 157 18.08 -10.72 -2.31
N GLU A 158 18.86 -10.08 -1.43
CA GLU A 158 18.54 -10.02 0.00
C GLU A 158 17.29 -9.23 0.33
N LEU A 159 17.13 -8.07 -0.31
CA LEU A 159 15.96 -7.20 -0.16
C LEU A 159 14.67 -7.84 -0.71
N SER A 160 14.79 -8.82 -1.62
CA SER A 160 13.67 -9.62 -2.14
C SER A 160 13.36 -10.88 -1.32
N LYS A 161 14.13 -11.21 -0.28
CA LYS A 161 13.80 -12.32 0.62
C LYS A 161 12.54 -11.95 1.42
N VAL A 162 11.49 -12.78 1.30
CA VAL A 162 10.29 -12.68 2.14
C VAL A 162 10.71 -12.85 3.61
N ARG A 163 10.35 -11.90 4.47
CA ARG A 163 10.60 -11.97 5.92
C ARG A 163 9.27 -12.01 6.66
N ARG A 164 9.16 -12.90 7.64
CA ARG A 164 8.03 -12.94 8.58
C ARG A 164 8.11 -11.72 9.49
N CYS A 165 7.17 -10.80 9.36
CA CYS A 165 7.05 -9.65 10.26
C CYS A 165 6.18 -10.03 11.45
N SER A 166 6.51 -9.52 12.64
CA SER A 166 5.76 -9.79 13.88
C SER A 166 4.96 -8.55 14.27
N ALA A 167 3.93 -8.23 13.49
CA ALA A 167 3.02 -7.13 13.83
C ALA A 167 2.34 -7.44 15.17
N HIS A 168 2.29 -6.44 16.05
CA HIS A 168 1.53 -6.49 17.31
C HIS A 168 0.08 -5.98 17.14
N ALA A 169 -0.29 -5.51 15.96
CA ALA A 169 -1.69 -5.35 15.59
C ALA A 169 -2.36 -6.73 15.58
N PRO A 170 -3.53 -6.89 16.24
CA PRO A 170 -4.23 -8.17 16.27
C PRO A 170 -4.86 -8.42 14.90
N THR A 171 -4.13 -9.12 14.02
CA THR A 171 -4.69 -9.57 12.74
C THR A 171 -5.94 -10.40 12.98
N ALA A 172 -7.00 -10.07 12.25
CA ALA A 172 -8.34 -10.51 12.55
C ALA A 172 -8.47 -12.05 12.45
N GLY A 173 -8.80 -12.68 13.58
CA GLY A 173 -9.29 -14.06 13.63
C GLY A 173 -8.20 -15.15 13.71
N TRP A 174 -8.15 -15.83 14.86
CA TRP A 174 -7.63 -17.19 14.92
C TRP A 174 -8.53 -18.11 14.09
N VAL A 175 -8.09 -18.56 12.92
CA VAL A 175 -8.81 -19.59 12.16
C VAL A 175 -8.37 -20.97 12.64
N LYS A 176 -9.23 -21.69 13.35
CA LYS A 176 -9.03 -23.11 13.65
C LYS A 176 -9.19 -23.93 12.37
N VAL A 177 -8.08 -24.43 11.83
CA VAL A 177 -8.08 -25.54 10.88
C VAL A 177 -7.60 -26.80 11.61
N GLY A 178 -8.45 -27.83 11.67
CA GLY A 178 -8.09 -29.20 12.07
C GLY A 178 -7.22 -29.38 13.33
N GLY A 179 -7.80 -29.25 14.51
CA GLY A 179 -7.22 -29.83 15.75
C GLY A 179 -5.93 -29.21 16.31
N GLY A 180 -5.31 -28.25 15.62
CA GLY A 180 -4.09 -27.56 16.05
C GLY A 180 -4.26 -26.04 16.06
N GLN A 181 -3.45 -25.35 16.88
CA GLN A 181 -3.38 -23.89 16.91
C GLN A 181 -2.20 -23.43 16.04
N GLU A 182 -2.32 -23.60 14.73
CA GLU A 182 -1.27 -23.19 13.80
C GLU A 182 -1.34 -21.67 13.56
N ARG A 183 -0.23 -20.97 13.79
CA ARG A 183 -0.10 -19.56 13.44
C ARG A 183 -0.20 -19.46 11.93
N VAL A 184 -1.21 -18.75 11.41
CA VAL A 184 -1.30 -18.47 9.97
C VAL A 184 -0.02 -17.79 9.53
N LEU A 185 0.83 -18.59 8.90
CA LEU A 185 2.01 -18.14 8.22
C LEU A 185 1.47 -17.43 6.98
N CYS A 186 1.53 -16.10 6.96
CA CYS A 186 1.35 -15.36 5.72
C CYS A 186 2.56 -15.68 4.81
N GLU A 187 2.50 -16.83 4.14
CA GLU A 187 3.06 -17.04 2.82
C GLU A 187 2.34 -16.08 1.85
N TYR A 188 2.66 -14.80 1.97
CA TYR A 188 2.57 -13.93 0.81
C TYR A 188 3.65 -14.42 -0.16
N ARG A 189 3.24 -15.36 -1.04
CA ARG A 189 3.77 -15.39 -2.39
C ARG A 189 3.73 -13.95 -2.88
N CYS A 190 4.90 -13.35 -3.11
CA CYS A 190 4.96 -12.28 -4.07
C CYS A 190 4.48 -12.89 -5.39
N ASP A 191 3.32 -12.46 -5.89
CA ASP A 191 2.77 -12.96 -7.15
C ASP A 191 3.73 -12.63 -8.29
N ALA A 192 4.62 -13.58 -8.56
CA ALA A 192 5.32 -13.67 -9.82
C ALA A 192 4.25 -13.90 -10.89
N ARG A 193 4.04 -12.87 -11.72
CA ARG A 193 3.43 -12.91 -13.07
C ARG A 193 2.45 -14.06 -13.32
N ASN A 194 1.17 -13.71 -13.39
CA ASN A 194 0.09 -14.46 -14.04
C ASN A 194 0.61 -15.61 -14.95
N PRO A 195 0.45 -16.89 -14.56
CA PRO A 195 1.06 -18.02 -15.26
C PRO A 195 0.45 -18.33 -16.64
N ASN A 196 -0.53 -17.54 -17.10
CA ASN A 196 -1.20 -17.70 -18.40
C ASN A 196 -0.70 -16.74 -19.51
N LEU A 197 0.44 -16.06 -19.35
CA LEU A 197 1.08 -15.39 -20.50
C LEU A 197 1.97 -16.39 -21.28
N PRO A 198 1.71 -16.65 -22.57
CA PRO A 198 2.53 -17.57 -23.36
C PRO A 198 3.95 -17.02 -23.58
N ASN A 199 4.93 -17.93 -23.55
CA ASN A 199 6.35 -17.64 -23.72
C ASN A 199 6.65 -16.74 -24.93
N ARG A 200 7.07 -15.50 -24.68
CA ARG A 200 7.79 -14.71 -25.68
C ARG A 200 9.29 -14.79 -25.38
N LEU A 201 9.92 -15.78 -26.00
CA LEU A 201 11.37 -15.93 -26.07
C LEU A 201 11.99 -14.63 -26.57
N ILE A 202 12.92 -14.06 -25.79
CA ILE A 202 13.89 -13.09 -26.30
C ILE A 202 15.15 -13.91 -26.60
N ARG A 203 15.32 -14.27 -27.88
CA ARG A 203 16.66 -14.44 -28.46
C ARG A 203 17.24 -13.05 -28.71
N GLU A 204 18.58 -13.04 -28.73
CA GLU A 204 19.53 -11.94 -29.03
C GLU A 204 18.94 -10.63 -29.60
#